data_AF-A0A1A3KC56-F1
#
_entry.id   AF-A0A1A3KC56-F1
#
_cell.length_a   1.000
_cell.length_b   1.000
_cell.length_c   1.000
_cell.angle_alpha   90.00
_cell.angle_beta   90.00
_cell.angle_gamma   90.00
#
_symmetry.space_group_name_H-M   'P 1'
#
loop_
_entity.id
_entity.type
_entity.pdbx_description
1 polymer ?
#
loop_
_entity_poly.entity_id
_entity_poly.type
_entity_poly.pdbx_seq_one_letter_code
_entity_poly.pdbx_strand_id
1 'polypeptide(L)'
;MTSILPGAKGRPAYPPQIPPFNADVGGADPIEHAFRTQQAVHHQYGDWLAAHSRDIDPDILKTNSGAYQFSDGALALEPALAAAQAHADEAGQRVKPAVAGLTVPDDMQDQARRIWDRTKPQLDAANGTAAKAAVAQQLIAKAQGIGLATLAEELPSYFAALRALGGGPVPMDWLTDALAARVPGQDDAQADATLRARRVAVLAQNHASLTRAIANQNPPPPLYSPYSEVITAEPYRNGESWDPRNAE
;
A
#
# COMPACT_ATOMS: atom_id res chain seq x y z
N MET A 1 33.29 -43.25 50.07
CA MET A 1 31.96 -43.54 49.49
C MET A 1 31.39 -42.23 49.01
N THR A 2 31.54 -41.93 47.71
CA THR A 2 31.09 -40.68 47.10
C THR A 2 29.64 -40.86 46.70
N SER A 3 28.70 -40.24 47.44
CA SER A 3 27.29 -40.21 47.08
C SER A 3 27.11 -39.19 45.96
N ILE A 4 26.92 -39.68 44.74
CA ILE A 4 26.47 -38.88 43.60
C ILE A 4 24.96 -38.80 43.73
N LEU A 5 24.47 -37.68 44.28
CA LEU A 5 23.05 -37.34 44.17
C LEU A 5 22.70 -37.27 42.66
N PRO A 6 21.64 -37.95 42.20
CA PRO A 6 21.18 -37.80 40.84
C PRO A 6 20.82 -36.33 40.61
N GLY A 7 21.48 -35.72 39.62
CA GLY A 7 21.24 -34.33 39.24
C GLY A 7 19.76 -34.09 39.07
N ALA A 8 19.23 -33.12 39.82
CA ALA A 8 17.88 -32.64 39.62
C ALA A 8 17.74 -32.31 38.13
N LYS A 9 16.90 -33.04 37.39
CA LYS A 9 16.46 -32.59 36.08
C LYS A 9 15.82 -31.22 36.32
N GLY A 10 16.51 -30.17 35.89
CA GLY A 10 15.97 -28.82 35.94
C GLY A 10 14.58 -28.83 35.32
N ARG A 11 13.64 -28.07 35.90
CA ARG A 11 12.30 -27.92 35.34
C ARG A 11 12.41 -27.63 33.84
N PRO A 12 11.61 -28.27 32.97
CA PRO A 12 11.66 -27.99 31.54
C PRO A 12 11.49 -26.48 31.33
N ALA A 13 12.37 -25.89 30.52
CA ALA A 13 12.22 -24.50 30.14
C ALA A 13 11.00 -24.39 29.21
N TYR A 14 10.10 -23.47 29.53
CA TYR A 14 8.94 -23.14 28.71
C TYR A 14 9.21 -21.83 27.97
N PRO A 15 8.58 -21.60 26.81
CA PRO A 15 8.64 -20.31 26.16
C PRO A 15 8.17 -19.20 27.12
N PRO A 16 8.76 -18.00 27.04
CA PRO A 16 8.37 -16.89 27.89
C PRO A 16 6.90 -16.54 27.66
N GLN A 17 6.23 -16.09 28.72
CA GLN A 17 4.89 -15.53 28.55
C GLN A 17 4.94 -14.35 27.57
N ILE A 18 3.97 -14.29 26.68
CA ILE A 18 3.84 -13.16 25.76
C ILE A 18 3.49 -11.94 26.61
N PRO A 19 4.30 -10.86 26.58
CA PRO A 19 4.00 -9.66 27.35
C PRO A 19 2.70 -9.02 26.84
N PRO A 20 1.93 -8.35 27.72
CA PRO A 20 0.73 -7.63 27.28
C PRO A 20 1.11 -6.56 26.26
N PHE A 21 0.27 -6.40 25.22
CA PHE A 21 0.46 -5.37 24.20
C PHE A 21 -0.39 -4.15 24.54
N ASN A 22 0.22 -2.97 24.52
CA ASN A 22 -0.54 -1.72 24.60
C ASN A 22 -0.98 -1.33 23.19
N ALA A 23 -2.27 -1.46 22.88
CA ALA A 23 -2.83 -1.08 21.59
C ALA A 23 -2.95 0.45 21.40
N ASP A 24 -2.81 1.25 22.46
CA ASP A 24 -2.85 2.71 22.41
C ASP A 24 -1.50 3.31 21.97
N VAL A 25 -0.90 2.73 20.91
CA VAL A 25 0.35 3.23 20.33
C VAL A 25 0.04 4.51 19.57
N GLY A 26 -0.14 5.62 20.29
CA GLY A 26 -0.66 6.88 19.73
C GLY A 26 0.10 7.35 18.49
N GLY A 27 -0.52 8.20 17.67
CA GLY A 27 0.08 8.81 16.48
C GLY A 27 -0.74 10.04 16.10
N ALA A 28 -0.15 10.98 15.36
CA ALA A 28 -0.85 12.19 14.93
C ALA A 28 -1.94 11.88 13.89
N ASP A 29 -1.79 10.78 13.15
CA ASP A 29 -2.76 10.29 12.17
C ASP A 29 -2.78 8.75 12.12
N PRO A 30 -3.74 8.13 11.40
CA PRO A 30 -3.81 6.68 11.26
C PRO A 30 -2.59 6.01 10.62
N ILE A 31 -1.83 6.71 9.76
CA ILE A 31 -0.61 6.19 9.13
C ILE A 31 0.51 6.13 10.17
N GLU A 32 0.70 7.19 10.97
CA GLU A 32 1.67 7.20 12.06
C GLU A 32 1.32 6.17 13.15
N HIS A 33 0.04 6.08 13.52
CA HIS A 33 -0.45 5.06 14.45
C HIS A 33 -0.13 3.65 13.95
N ALA A 34 -0.39 3.36 12.68
CA ALA A 34 -0.09 2.06 12.07
C ALA A 34 1.42 1.77 12.07
N PHE A 35 2.25 2.75 11.73
CA PHE A 35 3.70 2.57 11.76
C PHE A 35 4.22 2.30 13.17
N ARG A 36 3.77 3.07 14.17
CA ARG A 36 4.16 2.87 15.57
C ARG A 36 3.67 1.54 16.11
N THR A 37 2.47 1.10 15.72
CA THR A 37 1.97 -0.25 16.01
C THR A 37 2.92 -1.31 15.46
N GLN A 38 3.34 -1.20 14.19
CA GLN A 38 4.31 -2.12 13.60
C GLN A 38 5.65 -2.12 14.33
N GLN A 39 6.17 -0.96 14.74
CA GLN A 39 7.39 -0.85 15.53
C GLN A 39 7.27 -1.53 16.90
N ALA A 40 6.16 -1.29 17.60
CA ALA A 40 5.89 -1.89 18.90
C ALA A 40 5.81 -3.42 18.81
N VAL A 41 5.07 -3.94 17.82
CA VAL A 41 4.95 -5.39 17.58
C VAL A 41 6.29 -5.99 17.16
N HIS A 42 7.04 -5.31 16.29
CA HIS A 42 8.38 -5.75 15.88
C HIS A 42 9.32 -5.88 17.07
N HIS A 43 9.36 -4.88 17.96
CA HIS A 43 10.18 -4.91 19.17
C HIS A 43 9.73 -6.02 20.13
N GLN A 44 8.43 -6.06 20.44
CA GLN A 44 7.86 -7.04 21.37
C GLN A 44 8.09 -8.48 20.89
N TYR A 45 7.90 -8.74 19.59
CA TYR A 45 8.13 -10.04 18.99
C TYR A 45 9.62 -10.42 19.02
N GLY A 46 10.51 -9.47 18.70
CA GLY A 46 11.95 -9.66 18.79
C GLY A 46 12.41 -10.01 20.20
N ASP A 47 11.94 -9.27 21.21
CA ASP A 47 12.24 -9.52 22.62
C ASP A 47 11.70 -10.88 23.07
N TRP A 48 10.46 -11.21 22.69
CA TRP A 48 9.83 -12.47 23.02
C TRP A 48 10.61 -13.65 22.42
N LEU A 49 11.05 -13.56 21.16
CA LEU A 49 11.94 -14.55 20.55
C LEU A 49 13.28 -14.63 21.29
N ALA A 50 13.92 -13.51 21.60
CA ALA A 50 15.21 -13.47 22.28
C ALA A 50 15.16 -14.02 23.71
N ALA A 51 14.01 -13.93 24.38
CA ALA A 51 13.77 -14.47 25.71
C ALA A 51 13.54 -16.00 25.73
N HIS A 52 13.51 -16.67 24.57
CA HIS A 52 13.50 -18.14 24.53
C HIS A 52 14.81 -18.69 25.10
N SER A 53 14.70 -19.54 26.12
CA SER A 53 15.86 -20.27 26.62
C SER A 53 16.41 -21.22 25.55
N ARG A 54 17.74 -21.35 25.51
CA ARG A 54 18.42 -22.35 24.66
C ARG A 54 18.12 -23.79 25.07
N ASP A 55 17.61 -23.98 26.27
CA ASP A 55 17.34 -25.29 26.89
C ASP A 55 15.85 -25.68 26.82
N ILE A 56 15.03 -24.99 26.01
CA ILE A 56 13.62 -25.37 25.77
C ILE A 56 13.61 -26.70 24.99
N ASP A 57 12.79 -27.64 25.46
CA ASP A 57 12.58 -28.92 24.79
C ASP A 57 12.01 -28.69 23.36
N PRO A 58 12.57 -29.29 22.30
CA PRO A 58 12.11 -29.12 20.93
C PRO A 58 10.61 -29.39 20.71
N ASP A 59 10.02 -30.35 21.44
CA ASP A 59 8.60 -30.67 21.31
C ASP A 59 7.72 -29.60 21.97
N ILE A 60 8.21 -28.99 23.07
CA ILE A 60 7.57 -27.82 23.69
C ILE A 60 7.67 -26.61 22.77
N LEU A 61 8.84 -26.38 22.15
CA LEU A 61 9.04 -25.32 21.18
C LEU A 61 8.09 -25.46 19.99
N LYS A 62 7.96 -26.68 19.45
CA LYS A 62 7.04 -27.02 18.35
C LYS A 62 5.57 -26.81 18.73
N THR A 63 5.17 -27.15 19.96
CA THR A 63 3.79 -27.01 20.43
C THR A 63 3.40 -25.54 20.65
N ASN A 64 4.36 -24.71 21.05
CA ASN A 64 4.16 -23.26 21.21
C ASN A 64 4.53 -22.46 19.96
N SER A 65 4.93 -23.16 18.91
CA SER A 65 5.28 -22.59 17.64
C SER A 65 4.01 -21.90 17.08
N GLY A 66 4.07 -20.58 16.91
CA GLY A 66 2.94 -19.77 16.46
C GLY A 66 2.09 -19.15 17.58
N ALA A 67 2.43 -19.34 18.86
CA ALA A 67 1.69 -18.73 19.97
C ALA A 67 1.56 -17.20 19.85
N TYR A 68 2.61 -16.53 19.36
CA TYR A 68 2.60 -15.08 19.14
C TYR A 68 1.58 -14.63 18.08
N GLN A 69 1.18 -15.49 17.13
CA GLN A 69 0.16 -15.15 16.11
C GLN A 69 -1.19 -14.77 16.71
N PHE A 70 -1.48 -15.27 17.91
CA PHE A 70 -2.72 -15.03 18.64
C PHE A 70 -2.57 -13.99 19.75
N SER A 71 -1.42 -13.31 19.81
CA SER A 71 -1.19 -12.24 20.78
C SER A 71 -1.95 -10.98 20.41
N ASP A 72 -2.27 -10.16 21.41
CA ASP A 72 -2.86 -8.83 21.21
C ASP A 72 -2.03 -7.96 20.25
N GLY A 73 -0.70 -8.09 20.29
CA GLY A 73 0.21 -7.40 19.38
C GLY A 73 0.04 -7.85 17.92
N ALA A 74 0.04 -9.15 17.66
CA ALA A 74 -0.19 -9.67 16.30
C ALA A 74 -1.59 -9.29 15.78
N LEU A 75 -2.61 -9.37 16.63
CA LEU A 75 -3.99 -9.03 16.29
C LEU A 75 -4.20 -7.51 16.07
N ALA A 76 -3.34 -6.65 16.62
CA ALA A 76 -3.40 -5.20 16.41
C ALA A 76 -2.88 -4.74 15.03
N LEU A 77 -2.10 -5.56 14.31
CA LEU A 77 -1.49 -5.18 13.03
C LEU A 77 -2.51 -4.92 11.92
N GLU A 78 -3.52 -5.79 11.81
CA GLU A 78 -4.56 -5.71 10.77
C GLU A 78 -5.45 -4.46 10.92
N PRO A 79 -6.09 -4.18 12.08
CA PRO A 79 -6.95 -3.01 12.23
C PRO A 79 -6.17 -1.69 12.07
N ALA A 80 -4.90 -1.65 12.48
CA ALA A 80 -4.07 -0.47 12.29
C ALA A 80 -3.77 -0.21 10.80
N LEU A 81 -3.48 -1.26 10.02
CA LEU A 81 -3.29 -1.13 8.57
C LEU A 81 -4.59 -0.71 7.88
N ALA A 82 -5.73 -1.30 8.24
CA ALA A 82 -7.03 -0.97 7.68
C ALA A 82 -7.41 0.50 7.94
N ALA A 83 -7.12 1.03 9.14
CA ALA A 83 -7.33 2.44 9.46
C ALA A 83 -6.44 3.37 8.61
N ALA A 84 -5.18 3.00 8.38
CA ALA A 84 -4.28 3.74 7.49
C ALA A 84 -4.77 3.72 6.03
N GLN A 85 -5.26 2.58 5.55
CA GLN A 85 -5.85 2.44 4.21
C GLN A 85 -7.08 3.34 4.05
N ALA A 86 -8.02 3.28 4.99
CA ALA A 86 -9.20 4.14 4.99
C ALA A 86 -8.81 5.63 4.97
N HIS A 87 -7.78 6.01 5.72
CA HIS A 87 -7.28 7.39 5.75
C HIS A 87 -6.66 7.86 4.42
N ALA A 88 -5.98 6.96 3.69
CA ALA A 88 -5.48 7.25 2.35
C ALA A 88 -6.62 7.29 1.32
N ASP A 89 -7.60 6.40 1.43
CA ASP A 89 -8.78 6.36 0.57
C ASP A 89 -9.61 7.64 0.73
N GLU A 90 -9.81 8.14 1.95
CA GLU A 90 -10.46 9.42 2.21
C GLU A 90 -9.77 10.58 1.49
N ALA A 91 -8.44 10.61 1.48
CA ALA A 91 -7.70 11.63 0.74
C ALA A 91 -7.89 11.48 -0.78
N GLY A 92 -7.87 10.25 -1.30
CA GLY A 92 -8.19 9.98 -2.71
C GLY A 92 -9.62 10.37 -3.09
N GLN A 93 -10.58 10.21 -2.19
CA GLN A 93 -11.98 10.62 -2.40
C GLN A 93 -12.15 12.14 -2.49
N ARG A 94 -11.24 12.96 -1.95
CA ARG A 94 -11.29 14.42 -2.12
C ARG A 94 -10.99 14.87 -3.55
N VAL A 95 -10.22 14.06 -4.28
CA VAL A 95 -9.80 14.34 -5.66
C VAL A 95 -10.89 13.97 -6.68
N LYS A 96 -11.66 12.91 -6.40
CA LYS A 96 -12.67 12.36 -7.33
C LYS A 96 -13.80 13.32 -7.75
N PRO A 97 -14.41 14.13 -6.86
CA PRO A 97 -15.47 15.07 -7.23
C PRO A 97 -15.03 16.12 -8.25
N ALA A 98 -13.76 16.54 -8.17
CA ALA A 98 -13.20 17.54 -9.07
C ALA A 98 -12.99 16.96 -10.48
N VAL A 99 -12.57 15.69 -10.57
CA VAL A 99 -12.47 14.94 -11.82
C VAL A 99 -13.86 14.63 -12.39
N ALA A 100 -14.83 14.30 -11.55
CA ALA A 100 -16.21 14.04 -11.98
C ALA A 100 -16.92 15.27 -12.56
N GLY A 101 -16.45 16.48 -12.24
CA GLY A 101 -16.93 17.73 -12.85
C GLY A 101 -16.41 17.98 -14.28
N LEU A 102 -15.52 17.13 -14.79
CA LEU A 102 -14.99 17.23 -16.17
C LEU A 102 -15.94 16.55 -17.16
N THR A 103 -17.10 17.15 -17.39
CA THR A 103 -18.07 16.67 -18.39
C THR A 103 -18.11 17.57 -19.62
N VAL A 104 -18.40 16.97 -20.78
CA VAL A 104 -18.60 17.69 -22.03
C VAL A 104 -20.01 18.30 -22.01
N PRO A 105 -20.15 19.63 -22.15
CA PRO A 105 -21.46 20.26 -22.30
C PRO A 105 -22.22 19.71 -23.50
N ASP A 106 -23.54 19.53 -23.38
CA ASP A 106 -24.39 18.96 -24.44
C ASP A 106 -24.26 19.70 -25.78
N ASP A 107 -24.12 21.03 -25.75
CA ASP A 107 -23.96 21.87 -26.93
C ASP A 107 -22.60 21.73 -27.63
N MET A 108 -21.66 21.04 -26.99
CA MET A 108 -20.29 20.86 -27.47
C MET A 108 -19.93 19.40 -27.82
N GLN A 109 -20.90 18.50 -27.80
CA GLN A 109 -20.71 17.07 -28.10
C GLN A 109 -20.08 16.81 -29.48
N ASP A 110 -20.46 17.59 -30.50
CA ASP A 110 -19.86 17.48 -31.83
C ASP A 110 -18.38 17.89 -31.85
N GLN A 111 -18.01 18.89 -31.03
CA GLN A 111 -16.62 19.32 -30.90
C GLN A 111 -15.80 18.27 -30.14
N ALA A 112 -16.35 17.72 -29.05
CA ALA A 112 -15.75 16.62 -28.31
C ALA A 112 -15.50 15.40 -29.22
N ARG A 113 -16.50 15.00 -30.02
CA ARG A 113 -16.36 13.92 -30.98
C ARG A 113 -15.21 14.13 -31.96
N ARG A 114 -15.08 15.34 -32.52
CA ARG A 114 -13.94 15.67 -33.42
C ARG A 114 -12.58 15.63 -32.71
N ILE A 115 -12.53 16.03 -31.43
CA ILE A 115 -11.32 15.93 -30.62
C ILE A 115 -10.96 14.46 -30.40
N TRP A 116 -11.95 13.64 -30.05
CA TRP A 116 -11.78 12.21 -29.87
C TRP A 116 -11.31 11.51 -31.15
N ASP A 117 -11.95 11.78 -32.29
CA ASP A 117 -11.60 11.22 -33.59
C ASP A 117 -10.16 11.54 -34.02
N ARG A 118 -9.60 12.67 -33.57
CA ARG A 118 -8.19 13.04 -33.79
C ARG A 118 -7.22 12.37 -32.80
N THR A 119 -7.71 12.06 -31.62
CA THR A 119 -6.89 11.59 -30.50
C THR A 119 -6.80 10.07 -30.48
N LYS A 120 -7.91 9.38 -30.74
CA LYS A 120 -8.00 7.92 -30.78
C LYS A 120 -6.95 7.27 -31.70
N PRO A 121 -6.66 7.77 -32.92
CA PRO A 121 -5.60 7.20 -33.75
C PRO A 121 -4.20 7.24 -33.12
N GLN A 122 -3.90 8.25 -32.28
CA GLN A 122 -2.62 8.35 -31.60
C GLN A 122 -2.49 7.28 -30.51
N LEU A 123 -3.58 6.98 -29.80
CA LEU A 123 -3.65 5.86 -28.88
C LEU A 123 -3.55 4.54 -29.64
N ASP A 124 -4.27 4.38 -30.74
CA ASP A 124 -4.28 3.16 -31.54
C ASP A 124 -2.90 2.80 -32.11
N ALA A 125 -2.11 3.82 -32.50
CA ALA A 125 -0.74 3.66 -32.99
C ALA A 125 0.27 3.18 -31.93
N ALA A 126 -0.04 3.31 -30.63
CA ALA A 126 0.84 2.86 -29.56
C ALA A 126 0.79 1.34 -29.37
N ASN A 127 1.96 0.72 -29.25
CA ASN A 127 2.12 -0.74 -29.14
C ASN A 127 1.98 -1.22 -27.70
N GLY A 128 0.90 -1.93 -27.41
CA GLY A 128 0.61 -2.49 -26.09
C GLY A 128 -0.06 -1.50 -25.13
N THR A 129 -0.64 -2.03 -24.06
CA THR A 129 -1.47 -1.28 -23.11
C THR A 129 -0.67 -0.24 -22.31
N ALA A 130 0.57 -0.55 -21.95
CA ALA A 130 1.46 0.38 -21.26
C ALA A 130 1.80 1.61 -22.13
N ALA A 131 2.13 1.39 -23.41
CA ALA A 131 2.41 2.50 -24.33
C ALA A 131 1.15 3.36 -24.59
N LYS A 132 -0.03 2.73 -24.68
CA LYS A 132 -1.31 3.45 -24.78
C LYS A 132 -1.58 4.32 -23.55
N ALA A 133 -1.34 3.80 -22.35
CA ALA A 133 -1.46 4.57 -21.11
C ALA A 133 -0.49 5.76 -21.09
N ALA A 134 0.76 5.57 -21.50
CA ALA A 134 1.74 6.66 -21.60
C ALA A 134 1.30 7.75 -22.59
N VAL A 135 0.77 7.38 -23.76
CA VAL A 135 0.24 8.35 -24.73
C VAL A 135 -0.97 9.08 -24.16
N ALA A 136 -1.90 8.38 -23.50
CA ALA A 136 -3.06 8.99 -22.86
C ALA A 136 -2.66 10.02 -21.78
N GLN A 137 -1.67 9.71 -20.95
CA GLN A 137 -1.12 10.64 -19.96
C GLN A 137 -0.55 11.91 -20.62
N GLN A 138 0.18 11.77 -21.73
CA GLN A 138 0.70 12.92 -22.47
C GLN A 138 -0.41 13.79 -23.08
N LEU A 139 -1.49 13.17 -23.54
CA LEU A 139 -2.66 13.87 -24.08
C LEU A 139 -3.36 14.67 -22.98
N ILE A 140 -3.59 14.06 -21.81
CA ILE A 140 -4.17 14.72 -20.65
C ILE A 140 -3.29 15.90 -20.19
N ALA A 141 -1.97 15.69 -20.11
CA ALA A 141 -1.02 16.74 -19.71
C ALA A 141 -1.10 18.00 -20.60
N LYS A 142 -1.43 17.83 -21.88
CA LYS A 142 -1.56 18.93 -22.85
C LYS A 142 -2.99 19.46 -22.99
N ALA A 143 -3.99 18.73 -22.50
CA ALA A 143 -5.39 19.08 -22.65
C ALA A 143 -5.80 20.22 -21.70
N GLN A 144 -6.80 21.00 -22.14
CA GLN A 144 -7.45 22.07 -21.40
C GLN A 144 -8.93 22.18 -21.83
N GLY A 145 -9.77 22.71 -20.94
CA GLY A 145 -11.18 22.97 -21.21
C GLY A 145 -11.90 21.74 -21.75
N ILE A 146 -12.58 21.88 -22.88
CA ILE A 146 -13.33 20.79 -23.50
C ILE A 146 -12.47 19.58 -23.87
N GLY A 147 -11.20 19.78 -24.26
CA GLY A 147 -10.33 18.67 -24.59
C GLY A 147 -10.05 17.77 -23.37
N LEU A 148 -9.96 18.36 -22.18
CA LEU A 148 -9.77 17.60 -20.95
C LEU A 148 -11.05 16.84 -20.57
N ALA A 149 -12.22 17.48 -20.70
CA ALA A 149 -13.52 16.84 -20.46
C ALA A 149 -13.78 15.68 -21.43
N THR A 150 -13.48 15.85 -22.72
CA THR A 150 -13.58 14.77 -23.71
C THR A 150 -12.70 13.57 -23.34
N LEU A 151 -11.47 13.81 -22.90
CA LEU A 151 -10.58 12.72 -22.47
C LEU A 151 -11.08 12.04 -21.19
N ALA A 152 -11.66 12.80 -20.26
CA ALA A 152 -12.24 12.25 -19.03
C ALA A 152 -13.42 11.30 -19.33
N GLU A 153 -14.26 11.62 -20.31
CA GLU A 153 -15.41 10.80 -20.70
C GLU A 153 -15.04 9.58 -21.57
N GLU A 154 -14.11 9.74 -22.51
CA GLU A 154 -13.84 8.72 -23.54
C GLU A 154 -12.79 7.68 -23.12
N LEU A 155 -11.76 8.09 -22.35
CA LEU A 155 -10.67 7.19 -21.96
C LEU A 155 -11.13 5.98 -21.12
N PRO A 156 -12.07 6.10 -20.15
CA PRO A 156 -12.54 4.94 -19.39
C PRO A 156 -13.12 3.84 -20.30
N SER A 157 -13.99 4.24 -21.24
CA SER A 157 -14.60 3.31 -22.20
C SER A 157 -13.57 2.72 -23.16
N TYR A 158 -12.63 3.54 -23.63
CA TYR A 158 -11.55 3.08 -24.49
C TYR A 158 -10.68 1.99 -23.82
N PHE A 159 -10.23 2.23 -22.59
CA PHE A 159 -9.37 1.27 -21.87
C PHE A 159 -10.15 0.06 -21.34
N ALA A 160 -11.44 0.20 -21.01
CA ALA A 160 -12.29 -0.92 -20.62
C ALA A 160 -12.47 -1.95 -21.76
N ALA A 161 -12.44 -1.50 -23.02
CA ALA A 161 -12.50 -2.36 -24.20
C ALA A 161 -11.17 -3.10 -24.48
N LEU A 162 -10.05 -2.65 -23.89
CA LEU A 162 -8.74 -3.27 -24.05
C LEU A 162 -8.53 -4.44 -23.08
N ARG A 163 -7.63 -5.34 -23.45
CA ARG A 163 -7.14 -6.42 -22.60
C ARG A 163 -5.64 -6.29 -22.38
N ALA A 164 -5.21 -6.49 -21.15
CA ALA A 164 -3.80 -6.56 -20.79
C ALA A 164 -3.17 -7.87 -21.31
N LEU A 165 -1.84 -7.93 -21.30
CA LEU A 165 -1.12 -9.18 -21.49
C LEU A 165 -1.57 -10.18 -20.40
N GLY A 166 -2.17 -11.30 -20.81
CA GLY A 166 -2.80 -12.26 -19.89
C GLY A 166 -4.33 -12.20 -19.81
N GLY A 167 -4.98 -11.35 -20.61
CA GLY A 167 -6.44 -11.36 -20.80
C GLY A 167 -7.26 -10.63 -19.72
N GLY A 168 -6.60 -10.07 -18.70
CA GLY A 168 -7.24 -9.24 -17.67
C GLY A 168 -7.62 -7.84 -18.17
N PRO A 169 -8.46 -7.11 -17.41
CA PRO A 169 -8.72 -5.68 -17.66
C PRO A 169 -7.43 -4.86 -17.53
N VAL A 170 -7.35 -3.75 -18.26
CA VAL A 170 -6.22 -2.82 -18.12
C VAL A 170 -6.36 -2.03 -16.82
N PRO A 171 -5.33 -1.96 -15.95
CA PRO A 171 -5.36 -1.10 -14.78
C PRO A 171 -5.51 0.37 -15.16
N MET A 172 -6.43 1.09 -14.50
CA MET A 172 -6.75 2.50 -14.78
C MET A 172 -6.56 3.41 -13.56
N ASP A 173 -5.87 2.93 -12.52
CA ASP A 173 -5.68 3.68 -11.27
C ASP A 173 -4.99 5.04 -11.52
N TRP A 174 -4.14 5.10 -12.55
CA TRP A 174 -3.45 6.31 -12.99
C TRP A 174 -4.35 7.39 -13.62
N LEU A 175 -5.53 7.03 -14.13
CA LEU A 175 -6.35 7.95 -14.94
C LEU A 175 -6.92 9.08 -14.09
N THR A 176 -7.43 8.74 -12.90
CA THR A 176 -7.97 9.74 -11.96
C THR A 176 -6.88 10.74 -11.57
N ASP A 177 -5.68 10.25 -11.27
CA ASP A 177 -4.53 11.10 -10.93
C ASP A 177 -4.12 11.98 -12.11
N ALA A 178 -4.04 11.43 -13.32
CA ALA A 178 -3.68 12.19 -14.51
C ALA A 178 -4.69 13.33 -14.78
N LEU A 179 -5.99 13.07 -14.63
CA LEU A 179 -7.04 14.07 -14.80
C LEU A 179 -7.02 15.13 -13.70
N ALA A 180 -6.85 14.70 -12.44
CA ALA A 180 -6.78 15.58 -11.28
C ALA A 180 -5.65 16.62 -11.40
N ALA A 181 -4.50 16.23 -11.94
CA ALA A 181 -3.32 17.10 -12.13
C ALA A 181 -3.56 18.26 -13.12
N ARG A 182 -4.72 18.26 -13.77
CA ARG A 182 -5.13 19.30 -14.72
C ARG A 182 -6.27 20.17 -14.20
N VAL A 183 -6.86 19.82 -13.05
CA VAL A 183 -7.94 20.59 -12.44
C VAL A 183 -7.33 21.68 -11.55
N PRO A 184 -7.58 22.98 -11.82
CA PRO A 184 -7.04 24.06 -11.00
C PRO A 184 -7.40 23.92 -9.52
N GLY A 185 -6.41 24.09 -8.64
CA GLY A 185 -6.60 24.03 -7.19
C GLY A 185 -6.68 22.62 -6.59
N GLN A 186 -6.40 21.57 -7.38
CA GLN A 186 -6.35 20.18 -6.91
C GLN A 186 -4.93 19.66 -6.65
N ASP A 187 -3.89 20.41 -7.02
CA ASP A 187 -2.49 19.98 -6.91
C ASP A 187 -2.13 19.53 -5.49
N ASP A 188 -2.52 20.31 -4.46
CA ASP A 188 -2.23 19.99 -3.06
C ASP A 188 -3.03 18.76 -2.57
N ALA A 189 -4.30 18.63 -2.96
CA ALA A 189 -5.14 17.50 -2.58
C ALA A 189 -4.66 16.20 -3.23
N GLN A 190 -4.21 16.28 -4.48
CA GLN A 190 -3.61 15.16 -5.18
C GLN A 190 -2.25 14.77 -4.62
N ALA A 191 -1.40 15.76 -4.30
CA ALA A 191 -0.12 15.52 -3.66
C ALA A 191 -0.30 14.81 -2.30
N ASP A 192 -1.26 15.26 -1.49
CA ASP A 192 -1.62 14.62 -0.22
C ASP A 192 -2.13 13.18 -0.40
N ALA A 193 -3.05 12.96 -1.36
CA ALA A 193 -3.57 11.62 -1.68
C ALA A 193 -2.45 10.66 -2.15
N THR A 194 -1.57 11.13 -3.05
CA THR A 194 -0.45 10.35 -3.59
C THR A 194 0.53 9.98 -2.47
N LEU A 195 0.88 10.94 -1.63
CA LEU A 195 1.79 10.74 -0.51
C LEU A 195 1.24 9.70 0.48
N ARG A 196 -0.04 9.80 0.85
CA ARG A 196 -0.70 8.85 1.75
C ARG A 196 -0.78 7.45 1.16
N ALA A 197 -1.11 7.32 -0.12
CA ALA A 197 -1.17 6.02 -0.79
C ALA A 197 0.19 5.32 -0.77
N ARG A 198 1.29 6.04 -1.03
CA ARG A 198 2.65 5.49 -0.97
C ARG A 198 3.04 5.08 0.45
N ARG A 199 2.71 5.91 1.44
CA ARG A 199 2.91 5.57 2.86
C ARG A 199 2.18 4.28 3.25
N VAL A 200 0.93 4.12 2.82
CA VAL A 200 0.16 2.90 3.07
C VAL A 200 0.78 1.68 2.37
N ALA A 201 1.35 1.83 1.19
CA ALA A 201 2.04 0.73 0.52
C ALA A 201 3.29 0.25 1.28
N VAL A 202 4.06 1.16 1.91
CA VAL A 202 5.12 0.77 2.86
C VAL A 202 4.55 -0.03 4.02
N LEU A 203 3.48 0.49 4.64
CA LEU A 203 2.85 -0.17 5.78
C LEU A 203 2.33 -1.56 5.41
N ALA A 204 1.75 -1.73 4.22
CA ALA A 204 1.28 -3.02 3.73
C ALA A 204 2.45 -4.01 3.53
N GLN A 205 3.60 -3.57 3.03
CA GLN A 205 4.79 -4.40 2.91
C GLN A 205 5.36 -4.80 4.28
N ASN A 206 5.48 -3.84 5.21
CA ASN A 206 5.92 -4.09 6.58
C ASN A 206 4.99 -5.11 7.24
N HIS A 207 3.67 -4.93 7.10
CA HIS A 207 2.66 -5.86 7.62
C HIS A 207 2.89 -7.27 7.04
N ALA A 208 2.96 -7.41 5.72
CA ALA A 208 3.13 -8.71 5.07
C ALA A 208 4.42 -9.42 5.51
N SER A 209 5.52 -8.67 5.64
CA SER A 209 6.81 -9.20 6.08
C SER A 209 6.77 -9.62 7.55
N LEU A 210 6.19 -8.79 8.42
CA LEU A 210 6.10 -9.05 9.86
C LEU A 210 5.15 -10.21 10.16
N THR A 211 3.97 -10.25 9.55
CA THR A 211 3.01 -11.35 9.68
C THR A 211 3.62 -12.68 9.19
N ARG A 212 4.38 -12.66 8.07
CA ARG A 212 5.12 -13.84 7.60
C ARG A 212 6.21 -14.27 8.57
N ALA A 213 6.94 -13.34 9.16
CA ALA A 213 7.99 -13.66 10.13
C ALA A 213 7.40 -14.28 11.40
N ILE A 214 6.32 -13.69 11.94
CA ILE A 214 5.56 -14.22 13.08
C ILE A 214 5.00 -15.61 12.75
N ALA A 215 4.45 -15.79 11.55
CA ALA A 215 3.89 -17.07 11.12
C ALA A 215 4.95 -18.19 11.14
N ASN A 216 6.14 -17.87 10.67
CA ASN A 216 7.25 -18.82 10.51
C ASN A 216 8.24 -18.84 11.68
N GLN A 217 8.01 -18.07 12.75
CA GLN A 217 8.96 -17.87 13.86
C GLN A 217 10.36 -17.41 13.43
N ASN A 218 10.43 -16.65 12.35
CA ASN A 218 11.69 -16.06 11.93
C ASN A 218 11.96 -14.77 12.74
N PRO A 219 13.23 -14.36 12.86
CA PRO A 219 13.56 -13.04 13.38
C PRO A 219 12.75 -11.95 12.68
N PRO A 220 12.32 -10.89 13.40
CA PRO A 220 11.58 -9.81 12.78
C PRO A 220 12.39 -9.18 11.64
N PRO A 221 11.77 -8.95 10.47
CA PRO A 221 12.43 -8.33 9.33
C PRO A 221 12.62 -6.82 9.59
N PRO A 222 13.56 -6.15 8.90
CA PRO A 222 13.68 -4.70 9.00
C PRO A 222 12.35 -4.02 8.61
N LEU A 223 12.01 -2.96 9.34
CA LEU A 223 10.85 -2.11 9.03
C LEU A 223 11.29 -0.93 8.18
N TYR A 224 10.52 -0.69 7.11
CA TYR A 224 10.68 0.49 6.28
C TYR A 224 9.88 1.67 6.85
N SER A 225 10.48 2.87 6.83
CA SER A 225 9.79 4.07 7.28
C SER A 225 8.85 4.60 6.19
N PRO A 226 7.55 4.81 6.47
CA PRO A 226 6.65 5.51 5.54
C PRO A 226 7.01 6.99 5.40
N TYR A 227 7.85 7.53 6.28
CA TYR A 227 8.29 8.93 6.26
C TYR A 227 9.70 9.13 5.67
N SER A 228 10.21 8.13 4.94
CA SER A 228 11.49 8.25 4.24
C SER A 228 11.49 9.37 3.20
N GLU A 229 12.61 10.08 3.02
CA GLU A 229 12.73 11.24 2.12
C GLU A 229 12.50 10.89 0.64
N VAL A 230 12.73 9.62 0.27
CA VAL A 230 12.47 9.07 -1.07
C VAL A 230 10.99 8.89 -1.38
N ILE A 231 10.11 8.92 -0.37
CA ILE A 231 8.66 8.80 -0.52
C ILE A 231 8.10 10.20 -0.78
N THR A 232 8.00 10.54 -2.06
CA THR A 232 7.54 11.86 -2.50
C THR A 232 6.05 11.87 -2.88
N ALA A 233 5.48 13.06 -2.97
CA ALA A 233 4.14 13.30 -3.52
C ALA A 233 4.12 13.33 -5.06
N GLU A 234 5.23 12.99 -5.73
CA GLU A 234 5.26 12.97 -7.19
C GLU A 234 4.22 11.97 -7.74
N PRO A 235 3.43 12.34 -8.76
CA PRO A 235 2.48 11.41 -9.38
C PRO A 235 3.17 10.16 -9.92
N TYR A 236 2.42 9.07 -10.03
CA TYR A 236 2.86 7.87 -10.73
C TYR A 236 3.26 8.20 -12.17
N ARG A 237 4.52 7.92 -12.54
CA ARG A 237 4.96 7.97 -13.94
C ARG A 237 4.75 6.58 -14.57
N ASN A 238 4.17 6.55 -15.77
CA ASN A 238 4.17 5.37 -16.66
C ASN A 238 3.34 4.14 -16.22
N GLY A 239 2.35 4.30 -15.34
CA GLY A 239 1.39 3.21 -15.03
C GLY A 239 1.98 2.04 -14.25
N GLU A 240 3.19 2.18 -13.70
CA GLU A 240 3.73 1.23 -12.73
C GLU A 240 3.12 1.51 -11.36
N SER A 241 2.61 0.46 -10.71
CA SER A 241 2.26 0.53 -9.29
C SER A 241 3.52 0.87 -8.48
N TRP A 242 3.38 1.68 -7.43
CA TRP A 242 4.51 1.97 -6.55
C TRP A 242 5.12 0.65 -6.02
N ASP A 243 6.41 0.44 -6.25
CA ASP A 243 7.14 -0.64 -5.61
C ASP A 243 8.02 -0.05 -4.51
N PRO A 244 7.72 -0.32 -3.22
CA PRO A 244 8.55 0.15 -2.11
C PRO A 244 10.00 -0.34 -2.18
N ARG A 245 10.30 -1.40 -2.93
CA ARG A 245 11.67 -1.92 -3.09
C ARG A 245 12.58 -1.02 -3.92
N ASN A 246 12.00 -0.07 -4.67
CA ASN A 246 12.76 0.90 -5.47
C ASN A 246 13.13 2.16 -4.68
N ALA A 247 12.83 2.19 -3.38
CA ALA A 247 13.06 3.30 -2.47
C ALA A 247 14.32 3.11 -1.59
N GLU A 248 15.12 2.07 -1.83
CA GLU A 248 16.43 1.85 -1.18
C GLU A 248 17.60 2.48 -1.96
#